data_AF-A0A0L7KR53-F1
#
_entry.id   AF-A0A0L7KR53-F1
#
_cell.length_a   1.000
_cell.length_b   1.000
_cell.length_c   1.000
_cell.angle_alpha   90.00
_cell.angle_beta   90.00
_cell.angle_gamma   90.00
#
_symmetry.space_group_name_H-M   'P 1'
#
loop_
_entity.id
_entity.type
_entity.pdbx_description
1 polymer ?
#
loop_
_entity_poly.entity_id
_entity_poly.type
_entity_poly.pdbx_seq_one_letter_code
_entity_poly.pdbx_strand_id
1 'polypeptide(L)'
;MINFSSDYRAVRAKIKFNFKINRLKYFQSKITKHSKHTLVKNSDQFNLELTNQFSSLSINDIEDVDEQYNAIVKGIENSSKTIKVSRKNKTKLSTQTKSLIAKRADLDIYTTEFRSVDRAVKRSIKRDIRSFNLHLVQTAIEKHTSLRTAKQGITRDSFAHFSSTAQYMVVCAPHFGDFHSHLSKGLRNKY
;
A
#
# COMPACT_ATOMS: atom_id res chain seq x y z
N MET A 1 29.53 -42.03 50.04
CA MET A 1 28.71 -40.90 49.55
C MET A 1 29.67 -39.82 49.08
N ILE A 2 29.61 -39.43 47.80
CA ILE A 2 30.53 -38.45 47.20
C ILE A 2 29.84 -37.08 47.26
N ASN A 3 30.44 -36.14 48.01
CA ASN A 3 29.91 -34.79 48.18
C ASN A 3 30.30 -33.91 46.97
N PHE A 4 29.34 -33.64 46.09
CA PHE A 4 29.48 -32.65 44.99
C PHE A 4 29.27 -31.22 45.50
N SER A 5 29.99 -30.80 46.55
CA SER A 5 29.90 -29.43 47.05
C SER A 5 31.06 -28.61 46.48
N SER A 6 30.80 -27.92 45.37
CA SER A 6 31.66 -26.82 44.94
C SER A 6 31.45 -25.62 45.88
N ASP A 7 32.53 -24.97 46.31
CA ASP A 7 32.47 -23.76 47.14
C ASP A 7 31.84 -22.55 46.42
N TYR A 8 31.67 -22.66 45.09
CA TYR A 8 31.02 -21.64 44.28
C TYR A 8 29.49 -21.81 44.28
N ARG A 9 28.78 -20.74 44.65
CA ARG A 9 27.32 -20.70 44.62
C ARG A 9 26.83 -20.45 43.18
N ALA A 10 25.82 -21.21 42.74
CA ALA A 10 25.18 -20.97 41.45
C ALA A 10 24.52 -19.58 41.42
N VAL A 11 25.05 -18.68 40.58
CA VAL A 11 24.46 -17.36 40.35
C VAL A 11 23.41 -17.46 39.26
N ARG A 12 22.15 -17.13 39.58
CA ARG A 12 21.05 -17.08 38.61
C ARG A 12 20.67 -15.63 38.35
N ALA A 13 20.70 -15.22 37.09
CA ALA A 13 20.17 -13.93 36.65
C ALA A 13 18.77 -14.11 36.06
N LYS A 14 17.86 -13.15 36.33
CA LYS A 14 16.54 -13.08 35.73
C LYS A 14 16.49 -11.89 34.78
N ILE A 15 16.62 -12.16 33.49
CA ILE A 15 16.54 -11.13 32.44
C ILE A 15 15.12 -11.10 31.88
N LYS A 16 14.48 -9.92 31.91
CA LYS A 16 13.16 -9.71 31.32
C LYS A 16 13.30 -9.03 29.97
N PHE A 17 13.03 -9.76 28.90
CA PHE A 17 12.97 -9.19 27.54
C PHE A 17 11.53 -8.81 27.18
N ASN A 18 11.31 -7.55 26.81
CA ASN A 18 10.04 -7.12 26.23
C ASN A 18 10.07 -7.30 24.71
N PHE A 19 9.86 -8.53 24.26
CA PHE A 19 9.84 -8.86 22.83
C PHE A 19 8.76 -8.12 22.04
N LYS A 20 7.65 -7.70 22.68
CA LYS A 20 6.55 -7.03 21.96
C LYS A 20 6.97 -5.66 21.42
N ILE A 21 7.78 -4.91 22.17
CA ILE A 21 8.33 -3.62 21.74
C ILE A 21 9.47 -3.82 20.74
N ASN A 22 10.39 -4.75 21.04
CA ASN A 22 11.58 -4.96 20.23
C ASN A 22 11.24 -5.61 18.87
N ARG A 23 10.20 -6.44 18.80
CA ARG A 23 9.75 -7.05 17.55
C ARG A 23 9.37 -6.01 16.50
N LEU A 24 8.74 -4.90 16.88
CA LEU A 24 8.40 -3.85 15.91
C LEU A 24 9.66 -3.18 15.35
N LYS A 25 10.73 -3.03 16.14
CA LYS A 25 12.00 -2.44 15.69
C LYS A 25 12.75 -3.33 14.68
N TYR A 26 12.70 -4.65 14.86
CA TYR A 26 13.45 -5.60 14.02
C TYR A 26 12.63 -6.18 12.85
N PHE A 27 11.30 -6.20 12.93
CA PHE A 27 10.43 -6.83 11.92
C PHE A 27 9.61 -5.84 11.08
N GLN A 28 9.69 -4.53 11.34
CA GLN A 28 9.18 -3.56 10.38
C GLN A 28 10.18 -3.47 9.23
N SER A 29 9.73 -3.83 8.02
CA SER A 29 10.50 -3.55 6.81
C SER A 29 10.76 -2.05 6.75
N LYS A 30 12.04 -1.65 6.78
CA LYS A 30 12.47 -0.24 6.64
C LYS A 30 11.98 0.40 5.33
N ILE A 31 11.59 -0.43 4.36
CA ILE A 31 10.98 -0.03 3.10
C ILE A 31 9.49 0.24 3.36
N THR A 32 9.10 1.51 3.39
CA THR A 32 7.70 1.94 3.34
C THR A 32 7.14 1.60 1.97
N LYS A 33 6.72 0.35 1.76
CA LYS A 33 6.04 -0.04 0.52
C LYS A 33 4.70 0.71 0.44
N HIS A 34 4.59 1.66 -0.49
CA HIS A 34 3.31 2.32 -0.76
C HIS A 34 2.29 1.27 -1.22
N SER A 35 1.05 1.36 -0.75
CA SER A 35 0.01 0.45 -1.21
C SER A 35 -0.27 0.70 -2.71
N LYS A 36 -0.51 -0.36 -3.51
CA LYS A 36 -0.83 -0.23 -4.95
C LYS A 36 -1.92 0.82 -5.23
N HIS A 37 -2.94 0.87 -4.37
CA HIS A 37 -4.01 1.86 -4.44
C HIS A 37 -3.50 3.32 -4.33
N THR A 38 -2.49 3.56 -3.50
CA THR A 38 -1.87 4.88 -3.37
C THR A 38 -1.17 5.30 -4.66
N LEU A 39 -0.41 4.37 -5.26
CA LEU A 39 0.32 4.65 -6.50
C LEU A 39 -0.64 4.89 -7.66
N VAL A 40 -1.70 4.08 -7.80
CA VAL A 40 -2.70 4.24 -8.87
C VAL A 40 -3.47 5.55 -8.72
N LYS A 41 -3.86 5.94 -7.50
CA LYS A 41 -4.64 7.17 -7.29
C LYS A 41 -3.80 8.44 -7.50
N ASN A 42 -2.50 8.37 -7.23
CA ASN A 42 -1.60 9.51 -7.32
C ASN A 42 -0.64 9.37 -8.52
N SER A 43 -1.05 8.65 -9.58
CA SER A 43 -0.22 8.38 -10.76
C SER A 43 0.34 9.68 -11.35
N ASP A 44 -0.49 10.70 -11.46
CA ASP A 44 -0.15 11.94 -12.15
C ASP A 44 0.88 12.73 -11.34
N GLN A 45 0.70 12.77 -10.02
CA GLN A 45 1.64 13.41 -9.11
C GLN A 45 2.97 12.64 -9.06
N PHE A 46 2.93 11.31 -9.09
CA PHE A 46 4.15 10.50 -9.13
C PHE A 46 4.93 10.70 -10.43
N ASN A 47 4.24 10.71 -11.56
CA ASN A 47 4.86 10.93 -12.87
C ASN A 47 5.51 12.32 -12.93
N LEU A 48 4.83 13.35 -12.44
CA LEU A 48 5.38 14.70 -12.36
C LEU A 48 6.67 14.76 -11.52
N GLU A 49 6.68 14.15 -10.35
CA GLU A 49 7.87 14.09 -9.50
C GLU A 49 9.01 13.30 -10.15
N LEU A 50 8.71 12.17 -10.81
CA LEU A 50 9.70 11.41 -11.56
C LEU A 50 10.31 12.24 -12.69
N THR A 51 9.49 12.97 -13.45
CA THR A 51 9.98 13.85 -14.52
C THR A 51 10.91 14.92 -13.97
N ASN A 52 10.57 15.53 -12.84
CA ASN A 52 11.40 16.55 -12.20
C ASN A 52 12.73 15.98 -11.66
N GLN A 53 12.70 14.77 -11.10
CA GLN A 53 13.91 14.10 -10.61
C GLN A 53 14.83 13.72 -11.77
N PHE A 54 14.29 13.14 -12.85
CA PHE A 54 15.07 12.74 -14.00
C PHE A 54 15.55 13.90 -14.85
N SER A 55 14.81 15.02 -14.93
CA SER A 55 15.30 16.24 -15.58
C SER A 55 16.50 16.84 -14.86
N SER A 56 16.64 16.59 -13.56
CA SER A 56 17.74 17.09 -12.73
C SER A 56 18.94 16.13 -12.71
N LEU A 57 18.77 14.90 -13.21
CA LEU A 57 19.83 13.90 -13.28
C LEU A 57 20.53 14.00 -14.63
N SER A 58 21.81 14.37 -14.62
CA SER A 58 22.68 14.32 -15.78
C SER A 58 23.19 12.89 -16.02
N ILE A 59 22.27 11.98 -16.35
CA ILE A 59 22.56 10.53 -16.47
C ILE A 59 23.62 10.27 -17.56
N ASN A 60 23.62 11.07 -18.62
CA ASN A 60 24.56 10.94 -19.73
C ASN A 60 26.00 11.34 -19.38
N ASP A 61 26.21 12.02 -18.24
CA ASP A 61 27.53 12.52 -17.81
C ASP A 61 28.20 11.58 -16.80
N ILE A 62 27.54 10.49 -16.40
CA ILE A 62 28.06 9.50 -15.45
C ILE A 62 28.70 8.38 -16.26
N GLU A 63 30.01 8.13 -16.13
CA GLU A 63 30.70 7.08 -16.89
C GLU A 63 30.48 5.67 -16.29
N ASP A 64 30.25 5.58 -14.98
CA ASP A 64 30.04 4.31 -14.28
C ASP A 64 28.58 3.86 -14.31
N VAL A 65 28.36 2.64 -14.81
CA VAL A 65 27.05 2.01 -14.95
C VAL A 65 26.42 1.73 -13.58
N ASP A 66 27.22 1.39 -12.56
CA ASP A 66 26.71 1.11 -11.22
C ASP A 66 26.26 2.41 -10.52
N GLU A 67 26.99 3.51 -10.70
CA GLU A 67 26.59 4.83 -10.24
C GLU A 67 25.32 5.34 -10.95
N GLN A 68 25.20 5.14 -12.26
CA GLN A 68 23.97 5.45 -13.00
C GLN A 68 22.77 4.68 -12.44
N TYR A 69 22.91 3.37 -12.26
CA TYR A 69 21.84 2.53 -11.72
C TYR A 69 21.41 3.01 -10.33
N ASN A 70 22.36 3.28 -9.44
CA ASN A 70 22.09 3.78 -8.10
C ASN A 70 21.41 5.16 -8.11
N ALA A 71 21.80 6.04 -9.02
CA ALA A 71 21.16 7.35 -9.20
C ALA A 71 19.69 7.22 -9.64
N ILE A 72 19.41 6.33 -10.60
CA ILE A 72 18.04 6.03 -11.06
C ILE A 72 17.19 5.46 -9.92
N VAL A 73 17.68 4.45 -9.22
CA VAL A 73 16.97 3.83 -8.08
C VAL A 73 16.65 4.88 -7.02
N LYS A 74 17.63 5.72 -6.67
CA LYS A 74 17.46 6.79 -5.67
C LYS A 74 16.46 7.85 -6.12
N GLY A 75 16.44 8.22 -7.40
CA GLY A 75 15.45 9.13 -7.98
C GLY A 75 14.02 8.57 -7.89
N ILE A 76 13.83 7.29 -8.21
CA ILE A 76 12.54 6.59 -8.07
C ILE A 76 12.11 6.53 -6.61
N GLU A 77 13.02 6.18 -5.70
CA GLU A 77 12.71 6.14 -4.26
C GLU A 77 12.31 7.51 -3.71
N ASN A 78 13.02 8.57 -4.08
CA ASN A 78 12.73 9.92 -3.63
C ASN A 78 11.37 10.40 -4.15
N SER A 79 11.08 10.16 -5.44
CA SER A 79 9.78 10.45 -6.03
C SER A 79 8.65 9.72 -5.30
N SER A 80 8.87 8.44 -4.96
CA SER A 80 7.88 7.64 -4.24
C SER A 80 7.63 8.19 -2.83
N LYS A 81 8.66 8.64 -2.10
CA LYS A 81 8.54 9.17 -0.73
C LYS A 81 7.69 10.45 -0.67
N THR A 82 7.73 11.27 -1.71
CA THR A 82 6.94 12.52 -1.80
C THR A 82 5.44 12.26 -1.94
N ILE A 83 5.04 11.09 -2.46
CA ILE A 83 3.63 10.74 -2.63
C ILE A 83 2.94 10.56 -1.27
N LYS A 84 1.90 11.37 -1.03
CA LYS A 84 1.04 11.21 0.15
C LYS A 84 0.29 9.89 0.10
N VAL A 85 0.35 9.11 1.19
CA VAL A 85 -0.38 7.85 1.30
C VAL A 85 -1.88 8.09 1.15
N SER A 86 -2.47 7.50 0.12
CA SER A 86 -3.91 7.58 -0.14
C SER A 86 -4.62 6.73 0.87
N ARG A 87 -5.13 7.36 1.93
CA ARG A 87 -6.03 6.70 2.87
C ARG A 87 -7.30 6.36 2.11
N LYS A 88 -7.72 5.09 2.17
CA LYS A 88 -9.04 4.66 1.68
C LYS A 88 -10.10 5.38 2.52
N ASN A 89 -10.51 6.56 2.09
CA ASN A 89 -11.53 7.36 2.73
C ASN A 89 -12.88 6.69 2.46
N LYS A 90 -13.22 5.67 3.25
CA LYS A 90 -14.61 5.20 3.31
C LYS A 90 -15.42 6.31 3.97
N THR A 91 -16.15 7.07 3.15
CA THR A 91 -17.01 8.15 3.64
C THR A 91 -18.16 7.54 4.41
N LYS A 92 -18.05 7.54 5.74
CA LYS A 92 -19.09 7.02 6.64
C LYS A 92 -20.32 7.91 6.73
N LEU A 93 -20.19 9.17 6.30
CA LEU A 93 -21.24 10.19 6.39
C LEU A 93 -21.82 10.46 5.01
N SER A 94 -23.14 10.52 4.96
CA SER A 94 -23.93 10.92 3.80
C SER A 94 -23.68 12.39 3.44
N THR A 95 -24.01 12.75 2.21
CA THR A 95 -23.98 14.15 1.73
C THR A 95 -24.92 15.04 2.55
N GLN A 96 -26.10 14.52 2.92
CA GLN A 96 -27.07 15.21 3.77
C GLN A 96 -26.51 15.52 5.16
N THR A 97 -25.82 14.57 5.80
CA THR A 97 -25.20 14.83 7.10
C THR A 97 -24.06 15.84 7.00
N LYS A 98 -23.28 15.82 5.91
CA LYS A 98 -22.24 16.83 5.67
C LYS A 98 -22.84 18.23 5.50
N SER A 99 -23.97 18.38 4.81
CA SER A 99 -24.64 19.68 4.67
C SER A 99 -25.20 20.18 6.00
N LEU A 100 -25.72 19.30 6.86
CA LEU A 100 -26.12 19.68 8.23
C LEU A 100 -24.92 20.13 9.09
N ILE A 101 -23.76 19.50 8.94
CA ILE A 101 -22.54 19.91 9.65
C ILE A 101 -22.10 21.31 9.18
N ALA A 102 -22.15 21.58 7.88
CA ALA A 102 -21.86 22.90 7.33
C ALA A 102 -22.83 23.95 7.88
N LYS A 103 -24.15 23.70 7.80
CA LYS A 103 -25.17 24.59 8.38
C LYS A 103 -24.96 24.86 9.88
N ARG A 104 -24.49 23.86 10.64
CA ARG A 104 -24.18 24.03 12.07
C ARG A 104 -22.97 24.95 12.29
N ALA A 105 -22.00 24.92 11.38
CA ALA A 105 -20.78 25.73 11.48
C ALA A 105 -21.06 27.22 11.23
N ASP A 106 -22.09 27.52 10.44
CA ASP A 106 -22.50 28.90 10.10
C ASP A 106 -23.36 29.55 11.20
N LEU A 107 -23.84 28.78 12.19
CA LEU A 107 -24.71 29.26 13.26
C LEU A 107 -23.93 29.57 14.53
N ASP A 108 -24.36 30.62 15.24
CA ASP A 108 -23.80 30.97 16.55
C ASP A 108 -24.28 30.00 17.65
N ILE A 109 -23.35 29.60 18.52
CA ILE A 109 -23.50 28.52 19.51
C ILE A 109 -24.60 28.83 20.53
N TYR A 110 -24.84 30.12 20.80
CA TYR A 110 -25.82 30.56 21.79
C TYR A 110 -27.26 30.58 21.27
N THR A 111 -27.46 30.39 19.96
CA THR A 111 -28.80 30.42 19.35
C THR A 111 -29.59 29.13 19.61
N THR A 112 -30.91 29.26 19.67
CA THR A 112 -31.83 28.10 19.78
C THR A 112 -31.78 27.24 18.51
N GLU A 113 -31.60 27.88 17.35
CA GLU A 113 -31.41 27.22 16.06
C GLU A 113 -30.19 26.31 16.04
N PHE A 114 -29.05 26.79 16.57
CA PHE A 114 -27.85 25.96 16.72
C PHE A 114 -28.14 24.70 17.53
N ARG A 115 -28.86 24.80 18.65
CA ARG A 115 -29.21 23.63 19.47
C ARG A 115 -30.07 22.62 18.71
N SER A 116 -31.00 23.10 17.88
CA SER A 116 -31.83 22.23 17.03
C SER A 116 -30.99 21.51 15.97
N VAL A 117 -30.16 22.26 15.24
CA VAL A 117 -29.29 21.74 14.19
C VAL A 117 -28.24 20.79 14.77
N ASP A 118 -27.64 21.10 15.91
CA ASP A 118 -26.66 20.23 16.58
C ASP A 118 -27.27 18.88 16.98
N ARG A 119 -28.51 18.88 17.50
CA ARG A 119 -29.25 17.63 17.76
C ARG A 119 -29.49 16.84 16.47
N ALA A 120 -29.86 17.51 15.39
CA ALA A 120 -30.08 16.87 14.09
C ALA A 120 -28.78 16.27 13.52
N VAL A 121 -27.67 17.02 13.58
CA VAL A 121 -26.32 16.55 13.20
C VAL A 121 -25.96 15.29 13.98
N LYS A 122 -26.02 15.33 15.32
CA LYS A 122 -25.70 14.18 16.18
C LYS A 122 -26.54 12.95 15.87
N ARG A 123 -27.85 13.12 15.63
CA ARG A 123 -28.75 12.02 15.23
C ARG A 123 -28.39 11.46 13.86
N SER A 124 -28.12 12.33 12.88
CA SER A 124 -27.79 11.91 11.52
C SER A 124 -26.45 11.16 11.46
N ILE A 125 -25.42 11.62 12.19
CA ILE A 125 -24.12 10.93 12.30
C ILE A 125 -24.31 9.52 12.86
N LYS A 126 -25.09 9.36 13.94
CA LYS A 126 -25.37 8.04 14.51
C LYS A 126 -26.08 7.12 13.51
N ARG A 127 -27.06 7.65 12.78
CA ARG A 127 -27.79 6.91 11.75
C ARG A 127 -26.85 6.46 10.63
N ASP A 128 -26.05 7.37 10.09
CA ASP A 128 -25.12 7.09 8.99
C ASP A 128 -24.07 6.06 9.37
N ILE A 129 -23.50 6.16 10.58
CA ILE A 129 -22.54 5.15 11.09
C ILE A 129 -23.21 3.78 11.21
N ARG A 130 -24.46 3.71 11.69
CA ARG A 130 -25.20 2.45 11.80
C ARG A 130 -25.47 1.86 10.42
N SER A 131 -25.98 2.66 9.48
CA SER A 131 -26.24 2.24 8.10
C SER A 131 -24.96 1.77 7.40
N PHE A 132 -23.86 2.48 7.56
CA PHE A 132 -22.56 2.08 7.01
C PHE A 132 -22.08 0.74 7.58
N ASN A 133 -22.21 0.53 8.89
CA ASN A 133 -21.83 -0.74 9.52
C ASN A 133 -22.73 -1.90 9.07
N LEU A 134 -24.04 -1.68 8.95
CA LEU A 134 -24.98 -2.67 8.41
C LEU A 134 -24.62 -3.03 6.97
N HIS A 135 -24.33 -2.03 6.13
CA HIS A 135 -23.89 -2.27 4.76
C HIS A 135 -22.58 -3.07 4.71
N LEU A 136 -21.60 -2.79 5.57
CA LEU A 136 -20.38 -3.60 5.65
C LEU A 136 -20.64 -5.06 6.01
N VAL A 137 -21.59 -5.34 6.90
CA VAL A 137 -21.99 -6.70 7.26
C VAL A 137 -22.67 -7.38 6.08
N GLN A 138 -23.64 -6.69 5.46
CA GLN A 138 -24.35 -7.15 4.27
C GLN A 138 -23.37 -7.54 3.15
N THR A 139 -22.43 -6.65 2.81
CA THR A 139 -21.42 -6.91 1.77
C THR A 139 -20.48 -8.05 2.15
N ALA A 140 -20.17 -8.24 3.44
CA ALA A 140 -19.34 -9.36 3.90
C ALA A 140 -20.05 -10.70 3.69
N ILE A 141 -21.36 -10.75 3.97
CA ILE A 141 -22.22 -11.91 3.74
C ILE A 141 -22.32 -12.20 2.23
N GLU A 142 -22.66 -11.20 1.42
CA GLU A 142 -22.80 -11.33 -0.04
C GLU A 142 -21.51 -11.80 -0.72
N LYS A 143 -20.35 -11.34 -0.24
CA LYS A 143 -19.04 -11.75 -0.79
C LYS A 143 -18.48 -13.00 -0.14
N HIS A 144 -19.20 -13.65 0.79
CA HIS A 144 -18.72 -14.78 1.58
C HIS A 144 -17.32 -14.53 2.19
N THR A 145 -17.12 -13.32 2.74
CA THR A 145 -15.84 -12.91 3.33
C THR A 145 -15.97 -12.52 4.81
N SER A 146 -14.84 -12.52 5.51
CA SER A 146 -14.81 -12.06 6.90
C SER A 146 -15.06 -10.55 7.01
N LEU A 147 -15.68 -10.11 8.11
CA LEU A 147 -15.86 -8.68 8.43
C LEU A 147 -14.54 -7.91 8.46
N ARG A 148 -13.44 -8.57 8.85
CA ARG A 148 -12.09 -7.97 8.84
C ARG A 148 -11.69 -7.57 7.42
N THR A 149 -11.88 -8.47 6.45
CA THR A 149 -11.59 -8.23 5.03
C THR A 149 -12.48 -7.14 4.45
N ALA A 150 -13.78 -7.18 4.74
CA ALA A 150 -14.74 -6.16 4.31
C ALA A 150 -14.39 -4.76 4.85
N LYS A 151 -14.00 -4.65 6.13
CA LYS A 151 -13.55 -3.39 6.76
C LYS A 151 -12.30 -2.82 6.09
N GLN A 152 -11.34 -3.66 5.71
CA GLN A 152 -10.11 -3.24 5.02
C GLN A 152 -10.35 -2.90 3.53
N GLY A 153 -11.49 -3.30 2.98
CA GLY A 153 -11.82 -3.07 1.57
C GLY A 153 -10.78 -3.69 0.64
N ILE A 154 -10.18 -4.80 1.06
CA ILE A 154 -9.28 -5.59 0.23
C ILE A 154 -10.21 -6.53 -0.53
N THR A 155 -10.43 -6.24 -1.81
CA THR A 155 -10.97 -7.24 -2.73
C THR A 155 -9.98 -8.40 -2.76
N ARG A 156 -10.45 -9.62 -2.45
CA ARG A 156 -9.63 -10.84 -2.56
C ARG A 156 -9.18 -11.10 -4.01
N ASP A 157 -9.79 -10.41 -4.97
CA ASP A 157 -9.58 -10.57 -6.41
C ASP A 157 -8.17 -10.17 -6.88
N SER A 158 -7.34 -9.56 -6.03
CA SER A 158 -5.94 -9.29 -6.37
C SER A 158 -5.00 -10.50 -6.26
N PHE A 159 -5.52 -11.69 -5.91
CA PHE A 159 -4.71 -12.92 -5.78
C PHE A 159 -5.04 -14.02 -6.80
N ALA A 160 -6.06 -13.85 -7.66
CA ALA A 160 -6.58 -14.97 -8.49
C ALA A 160 -6.37 -14.84 -10.01
N HIS A 161 -5.74 -13.77 -10.53
CA HIS A 161 -5.47 -13.64 -11.96
C HIS A 161 -4.01 -13.26 -12.24
N PHE A 162 -3.10 -14.23 -12.14
CA PHE A 162 -1.82 -14.26 -12.87
C PHE A 162 -1.33 -15.70 -13.07
N SER A 163 -2.24 -16.59 -13.47
CA SER A 163 -1.89 -17.93 -13.95
C SER A 163 -2.72 -18.28 -15.20
N SER A 164 -2.63 -17.45 -16.25
CA SER A 164 -3.02 -17.83 -17.62
C SER A 164 -2.66 -16.75 -18.65
N THR A 165 -1.43 -16.24 -18.64
CA THR A 165 -0.86 -15.53 -19.81
C THR A 165 0.62 -15.91 -19.95
N ALA A 166 0.86 -17.22 -20.05
CA ALA A 166 2.06 -17.78 -20.66
C ALA A 166 1.67 -18.33 -22.03
N GLN A 167 1.15 -17.47 -22.90
CA GLN A 167 0.92 -17.72 -24.31
C GLN A 167 0.51 -16.39 -24.93
N TYR A 168 1.20 -16.00 -26.01
CA TYR A 168 1.01 -14.79 -26.81
C TYR A 168 1.58 -13.49 -26.20
N MET A 169 2.86 -13.23 -26.48
CA MET A 169 3.32 -11.97 -27.09
C MET A 169 4.80 -12.12 -27.51
N VAL A 170 4.99 -12.80 -28.65
CA VAL A 170 6.02 -12.40 -29.61
C VAL A 170 5.34 -11.39 -30.52
N VAL A 171 6.12 -10.45 -31.09
CA VAL A 171 5.79 -9.47 -32.15
C VAL A 171 5.62 -8.02 -31.65
N CYS A 172 6.74 -7.30 -31.59
CA CYS A 172 7.00 -6.05 -32.34
C CYS A 172 8.10 -5.20 -31.67
N ALA A 173 9.34 -5.32 -32.13
CA ALA A 173 10.33 -4.24 -32.10
C ALA A 173 10.79 -4.01 -33.57
N PRO A 174 10.92 -2.75 -34.03
CA PRO A 174 11.11 -2.43 -35.43
C PRO A 174 12.56 -2.61 -35.90
N HIS A 175 12.68 -3.04 -37.15
CA HIS A 175 13.80 -2.93 -38.09
C HIS A 175 15.12 -2.30 -37.60
N PHE A 176 16.21 -3.07 -37.66
CA PHE A 176 17.49 -2.62 -38.22
C PHE A 176 18.41 -3.82 -38.53
N GLY A 177 18.92 -3.89 -39.77
CA GLY A 177 20.19 -4.54 -40.09
C GLY A 177 20.16 -5.97 -40.64
N ASP A 178 20.28 -6.07 -41.96
CA ASP A 178 20.67 -7.26 -42.72
C ASP A 178 21.95 -7.93 -42.17
N PHE A 179 21.96 -9.27 -42.09
CA PHE A 179 23.14 -10.05 -42.47
C PHE A 179 22.73 -11.43 -42.99
N HIS A 180 23.22 -11.69 -44.19
CA HIS A 180 23.02 -12.87 -45.01
C HIS A 180 23.82 -14.08 -44.48
N SER A 181 23.30 -15.27 -44.76
CA SER A 181 24.04 -16.50 -45.12
C SER A 181 24.36 -17.59 -44.07
N HIS A 182 23.89 -18.80 -44.44
CA HIS A 182 24.44 -20.15 -44.27
C HIS A 182 24.69 -20.77 -42.89
N LEU A 183 23.91 -21.83 -42.58
CA LEU A 183 24.34 -23.20 -42.20
C LEU A 183 23.08 -24.03 -41.88
N SER A 184 22.53 -24.78 -42.84
CA SER A 184 22.75 -26.22 -43.04
C SER A 184 22.43 -27.14 -41.84
N LYS A 185 21.28 -27.82 -41.97
CA LYS A 185 21.02 -29.27 -41.72
C LYS A 185 20.98 -29.78 -40.26
N GLY A 186 19.93 -30.56 -39.97
CA GLY A 186 19.88 -31.52 -38.87
C GLY A 186 18.48 -31.70 -38.27
N LEU A 187 17.50 -32.21 -39.02
CA LEU A 187 17.00 -33.59 -38.92
C LEU A 187 16.58 -34.08 -37.50
N ARG A 188 15.28 -34.41 -37.43
CA ARG A 188 14.60 -35.54 -36.74
C ARG A 188 13.81 -35.24 -35.45
N ASN A 189 12.48 -35.30 -35.67
CA ASN A 189 11.47 -35.99 -34.87
C ASN A 189 12.01 -37.04 -33.87
N LYS A 190 11.36 -37.11 -32.70
CA LYS A 190 10.71 -38.32 -32.18
C LYS A 190 9.82 -37.97 -30.98
N TYR A 191 8.57 -38.43 -31.08
CA TYR A 191 7.56 -38.74 -30.06
C TYR A 191 7.48 -37.90 -28.78
#